data_AF-A0A7D5CG94-F1
#
_entry.id   AF-A0A7D5CG94-F1
#
_cell.length_a   1.000
_cell.length_b   1.000
_cell.length_c   1.000
_cell.angle_alpha   90.00
_cell.angle_beta   90.00
_cell.angle_gamma   90.00
#
_symmetry.space_group_name_H-M   'P 1'
#
loop_
_entity.id
_entity.type
_entity.pdbx_description
1 polymer ?
#
loop_
_entity_poly.entity_id
_entity_poly.type
_entity_poly.pdbx_seq_one_letter_code
_entity_poly.pdbx_strand_id
1 'polypeptide(L)'
;MVRRNFPSRDIVKVLTDHNYSLVGREGSHVRLCWDPPEGHSTEGRLVSVPVGHEVGGDTLRNIADQCGAEDFDAFCAWIDRNR
;
A
#
# COMPACT_ATOMS: atom_id res chain seq x y z
N MET A 1 6.65 -10.63 -16.86
CA MET A 1 6.37 -11.18 -15.51
C MET A 1 6.37 -10.00 -14.55
N VAL A 2 5.28 -9.74 -13.84
CA VAL A 2 5.23 -8.62 -12.88
C VAL A 2 5.97 -9.02 -11.61
N ARG A 3 6.71 -8.10 -11.00
CA ARG A 3 7.32 -8.34 -9.69
C ARG A 3 6.21 -8.40 -8.64
N ARG A 4 6.19 -9.45 -7.82
CA ARG A 4 5.15 -9.67 -6.77
C ARG A 4 5.74 -9.68 -5.37
N ASN A 5 6.96 -9.15 -5.23
CA ASN A 5 7.67 -9.01 -3.97
C ASN A 5 8.37 -7.66 -3.92
N PHE A 6 8.12 -6.90 -2.87
CA PHE A 6 8.68 -5.56 -2.72
C PHE A 6 9.18 -5.36 -1.29
N PRO A 7 10.28 -4.61 -1.12
CA PRO A 7 10.67 -4.15 0.20
C PRO A 7 9.50 -3.38 0.82
N SER A 8 9.20 -3.66 2.09
CA SER A 8 8.15 -2.95 2.81
C SER A 8 8.29 -1.42 2.72
N ARG A 9 9.54 -0.92 2.71
CA ARG A 9 9.84 0.51 2.60
C ARG A 9 9.42 1.11 1.26
N ASP A 10 9.56 0.36 0.16
CA ASP A 10 9.16 0.82 -1.16
C ASP A 10 7.64 0.93 -1.25
N ILE A 11 6.91 -0.07 -0.71
CA ILE A 11 5.44 -0.02 -0.64
C ILE A 11 4.98 1.21 0.15
N VAL A 12 5.54 1.43 1.35
CA VAL A 12 5.20 2.58 2.20
C VAL A 12 5.49 3.90 1.48
N LYS A 13 6.66 4.01 0.83
CA LYS A 13 7.05 5.20 0.07
C LYS A 13 6.04 5.50 -1.05
N VAL A 14 5.70 4.50 -1.86
CA VAL A 14 4.73 4.68 -2.96
C VAL A 14 3.37 5.10 -2.43
N LEU A 15 2.88 4.45 -1.37
CA LEU A 15 1.61 4.84 -0.75
C LEU A 15 1.67 6.28 -0.25
N THR A 16 2.72 6.68 0.47
CA THR A 16 2.85 8.05 0.98
C THR A 16 2.94 9.11 -0.13
N ASP A 17 3.56 8.80 -1.27
CA ASP A 17 3.57 9.69 -2.44
C ASP A 17 2.16 9.87 -3.05
N HIS A 18 1.31 8.87 -2.91
CA HIS A 18 -0.05 8.83 -3.47
C HIS A 18 -1.16 9.15 -2.46
N ASN A 19 -0.94 10.17 -1.63
CA ASN A 19 -1.92 10.71 -0.69
C ASN A 19 -2.27 9.81 0.52
N TYR A 20 -1.41 8.83 0.85
CA TYR A 20 -1.53 8.09 2.10
C TYR A 20 -0.74 8.77 3.21
N SER A 21 -1.43 9.17 4.28
CA SER A 21 -0.82 9.74 5.47
C SER A 21 -0.50 8.66 6.50
N LEU A 22 0.68 8.74 7.12
CA LEU A 22 1.06 7.84 8.20
C LEU A 22 0.23 8.15 9.46
N VAL A 23 -0.60 7.21 9.89
CA VAL A 23 -1.44 7.37 11.09
C VAL A 23 -0.71 6.87 12.33
N GLY A 24 0.15 5.87 12.16
CA GLY A 24 0.93 5.34 13.27
C GLY A 24 1.78 4.15 12.86
N ARG A 25 2.65 3.74 13.78
CA ARG A 25 3.44 2.51 13.68
C ARG A 25 3.22 1.69 14.93
N GLU A 26 2.94 0.41 14.77
CA GLU A 26 2.78 -0.52 15.89
C GLU A 26 3.63 -1.76 15.62
N GLY A 27 4.69 -1.92 16.42
CA GLY A 27 5.67 -3.00 16.25
C GLY A 27 6.25 -3.04 14.84
N SER A 28 6.02 -4.15 14.15
CA SER A 28 6.46 -4.41 12.78
C SER A 28 5.41 -4.07 11.72
N HIS A 29 4.38 -3.27 12.05
CA HIS A 29 3.39 -2.79 11.09
C HIS A 29 3.30 -1.27 11.12
N VAL A 30 3.20 -0.65 9.94
CA VAL A 30 2.83 0.76 9.80
C VAL A 30 1.40 0.86 9.28
N ARG A 31 0.65 1.80 9.84
CA ARG A 31 -0.71 2.11 9.44
C ARG A 31 -0.72 3.40 8.65
N LEU A 32 -1.26 3.32 7.45
CA LEU A 32 -1.41 4.41 6.50
C LEU A 32 -2.90 4.65 6.29
N CYS A 33 -3.35 5.89 6.29
CA CYS A 33 -4.71 6.24 5.90
C CYS A 33 -4.65 7.03 4.61
N TRP A 34 -5.34 6.53 3.59
CA TRP A 34 -5.60 7.31 2.39
C TRP A 34 -6.65 8.35 2.70
N ASP A 35 -6.28 9.61 2.58
CA ASP A 35 -7.23 10.71 2.69
C ASP A 35 -7.81 10.99 1.30
N PRO A 36 -9.13 10.91 1.11
CA PRO A 36 -9.75 11.26 -0.15
C PRO A 36 -9.66 12.78 -0.36
N PRO A 37 -9.22 13.27 -1.54
CA PRO A 37 -9.24 14.70 -1.82
C PRO A 37 -10.68 15.25 -1.80
N GLU A 38 -10.81 16.54 -1.46
CA GLU A 38 -12.08 17.27 -1.44
C GLU A 38 -12.82 17.14 -2.78
N GLY A 39 -13.86 16.29 -2.82
CA GLY A 39 -14.61 15.94 -4.03
C GLY A 39 -14.78 14.44 -4.28
N HIS A 40 -14.03 13.58 -3.59
CA HIS A 40 -14.26 12.14 -3.58
C HIS A 40 -15.23 11.75 -2.45
N SER A 41 -16.34 11.07 -2.79
CA SER A 41 -17.32 10.55 -1.80
C SER A 41 -16.91 9.23 -1.15
N THR A 42 -15.67 8.78 -1.35
CA THR A 42 -15.14 7.54 -0.77
C THR A 42 -14.59 7.82 0.62
N GLU A 43 -14.89 6.95 1.57
CA GLU A 43 -14.33 7.02 2.92
C GLU A 43 -12.82 6.75 2.92
N GLY A 44 -12.09 7.35 3.86
CA GLY A 44 -10.65 7.14 4.00
C GLY A 44 -10.32 5.66 4.21
N ARG A 45 -9.27 5.18 3.53
CA ARG A 45 -8.88 3.76 3.56
C ARG A 45 -7.70 3.56 4.50
N LEU A 46 -7.90 2.76 5.55
CA LEU A 46 -6.83 2.35 6.46
C LEU A 46 -6.14 1.10 5.93
N VAL A 47 -4.82 1.20 5.73
CA VAL A 47 -3.97 0.15 5.21
C VAL A 47 -2.87 -0.16 6.20
N SER A 48 -2.67 -1.45 6.49
CA SER A 48 -1.58 -1.93 7.34
C SER A 48 -0.48 -2.58 6.49
N VAL A 49 0.73 -2.03 6.55
CA VAL A 49 1.89 -2.54 5.81
C VAL A 49 2.91 -3.11 6.80
N PRO A 50 3.27 -4.39 6.71
CA PRO A 50 4.36 -4.94 7.49
C PRO A 50 5.68 -4.29 7.09
N VAL A 51 6.50 -3.92 8.08
CA VAL A 51 7.81 -3.31 7.90
C VAL A 51 8.93 -4.20 8.40
N GLY A 52 10.11 -4.04 7.79
CA GLY A 52 11.34 -4.72 8.19
C GLY A 52 11.62 -6.02 7.43
N HIS A 53 10.82 -6.37 6.43
CA HIS A 53 11.05 -7.51 5.55
C HIS A 53 10.50 -7.27 4.14
N GLU A 54 10.81 -8.18 3.22
CA GLU A 54 10.23 -8.19 1.87
C GLU A 54 8.79 -8.71 1.93
N VAL A 55 7.85 -7.96 1.35
CA VAL A 55 6.43 -8.26 1.34
C VAL A 55 6.05 -8.77 -0.04
N GLY A 56 5.45 -9.96 -0.10
CA GLY A 56 5.01 -10.56 -1.36
C GLY A 56 3.83 -11.51 -1.17
N GLY A 57 3.42 -12.15 -2.27
CA GLY A 57 2.38 -13.17 -2.26
C GLY A 57 1.06 -12.67 -1.67
N ASP A 58 0.51 -13.42 -0.71
CA ASP A 58 -0.77 -13.14 -0.06
C ASP A 58 -0.77 -11.85 0.77
N THR A 59 0.35 -11.50 1.40
CA THR A 59 0.45 -10.26 2.18
C THR A 59 0.33 -9.04 1.29
N LEU A 60 1.03 -9.04 0.14
CA LEU A 60 0.91 -7.96 -0.84
C LEU A 60 -0.50 -7.89 -1.43
N ARG A 61 -1.14 -9.05 -1.65
CA ARG A 61 -2.53 -9.12 -2.12
C ARG A 61 -3.51 -8.52 -1.12
N ASN A 62 -3.32 -8.78 0.17
CA ASN A 62 -4.14 -8.23 1.24
C ASN A 62 -3.99 -6.70 1.32
N ILE A 63 -2.77 -6.18 1.16
CA ILE A 63 -2.54 -4.73 1.07
C ILE A 63 -3.26 -4.14 -0.15
N ALA A 64 -3.19 -4.79 -1.31
CA ALA A 64 -3.86 -4.34 -2.53
C ALA A 64 -5.39 -4.26 -2.32
N ASP A 65 -5.98 -5.26 -1.66
CA ASP A 65 -7.39 -5.30 -1.31
C ASP A 65 -7.78 -4.17 -0.34
N GLN A 66 -6.97 -3.92 0.71
CA GLN A 66 -7.18 -2.78 1.61
C GLN A 66 -7.05 -1.42 0.89
N CYS A 67 -6.17 -1.33 -0.09
CA CYS A 67 -6.06 -0.17 -0.98
C CYS A 67 -7.23 -0.07 -1.97
N GLY A 68 -8.07 -1.10 -2.07
CA GLY A 68 -9.19 -1.23 -3.01
C GLY A 68 -8.74 -1.38 -4.47
N ALA A 69 -7.63 -2.06 -4.70
CA ALA A 69 -7.19 -2.43 -6.03
C ALA A 69 -7.99 -3.65 -6.54
N GLU A 70 -8.69 -3.48 -7.66
CA GLU A 70 -9.48 -4.54 -8.29
C GLU A 70 -8.60 -5.56 -9.02
N ASP A 71 -7.42 -5.14 -9.50
CA ASP A 71 -6.46 -6.00 -10.19
C ASP A 71 -5.09 -6.01 -9.46
N PHE A 72 -4.72 -7.19 -8.97
CA PHE A 72 -3.49 -7.38 -8.21
C PHE A 72 -2.22 -7.22 -9.08
N ASP A 73 -2.25 -7.67 -10.33
CA ASP A 73 -1.11 -7.54 -11.24
C ASP A 73 -0.90 -6.07 -11.63
N ALA A 74 -1.98 -5.31 -11.83
CA ALA A 74 -1.93 -3.87 -12.04
C ALA A 74 -1.38 -3.13 -10.81
N PHE A 75 -1.81 -3.51 -9.60
CA PHE A 75 -1.26 -2.96 -8.36
C PHE A 75 0.25 -3.24 -8.24
N CYS A 76 0.67 -4.48 -8.49
CA CYS A 76 2.09 -4.85 -8.49
C CYS A 76 2.91 -4.05 -9.51
N ALA A 77 2.39 -3.89 -10.73
CA ALA A 77 3.04 -3.11 -11.77
C ALA A 77 3.12 -1.62 -11.40
N TRP A 78 2.10 -1.10 -10.72
CA TRP A 78 2.07 0.27 -10.23
C TRP A 78 3.10 0.51 -9.12
N ILE A 79 3.23 -0.39 -8.14
CA ILE A 79 4.28 -0.31 -7.11
C ILE A 79 5.67 -0.35 -7.77
N ASP A 80 5.89 -1.29 -8.72
CA ASP A 80 7.20 -1.43 -9.39
C ASP A 80 7.61 -0.17 -10.18
N ARG A 81 6.64 0.54 -10.76
CA ARG A 81 6.87 1.78 -11.52
C ARG A 81 7.16 3.00 -10.64
N ASN A 82 6.66 3.03 -9.40
CA ASN A 82 6.72 4.20 -8.53
C ASN A 82 7.70 4.06 -7.34
N ARG A 83 8.32 2.88 -7.14
CA ARG A 83 9.22 2.62 -6.01
C ARG A 83 10.51 3.46 -6.01
#